data_AF-A0A0G0M3R8-F1
#
_entry.id   AF-A0A0G0M3R8-F1
#
_cell.length_a   1.000
_cell.length_b   1.000
_cell.length_c   1.000
_cell.angle_alpha   90.00
_cell.angle_beta   90.00
_cell.angle_gamma   90.00
#
_symmetry.space_group_name_H-M   'P 1'
#
loop_
_entity.id
_entity.type
_entity.pdbx_description
1 polymer ?
#
loop_
_entity_poly.entity_id
_entity_poly.type
_entity_poly.pdbx_seq_one_letter_code
_entity_poly.pdbx_strand_id
1 'polypeptide(L)'
;MLTKRQKEIRDFVESYSKKKGYSPTIKEIGSRFGVVLSTVHDHLKKLKEAGEIRVNKNQRRGIEILGSTPMVQIPLLGTIAAGRPLTLFDVPTETIAVPKSKIPPSSETYALRVIGESMIDEGIKDGDIILVKHQSTAENGQKVVALIDNSEATLKRFYKERGQIRLQPANKNFEPLIIKRDEREVEIQGIVLDVIRSNDTEQSANFILPSKKVEKQRGRISDYINKVYNGDVMHVLKDLPDNSIDTVFGDPDYNVGIKYGTHNYTRKFEDYINWYIQLTRESMRVLKKDGNLFMLNYPQQNAHLRVKYLDLHFPNINEYAWVYNTNVGHTPKRFTTAHRSILHVRKSAKNKFFKDTVALPYKNPTDKRIKSNLANGSAGRMPYSWFEFNLVKNVSREKTYHACQIPQKLTEMLIKASTKPRDIIFVLFGGSGAEIDVCKKLNRQFISAEIDEKYCDIINARLANGDIAPEHKLVRGKKRT
;
A
#
# COMPACT_ATOMS: atom_id res chain seq x y z
N MET A 1 20.04 -11.43 -36.54
CA MET A 1 19.92 -10.24 -37.41
C MET A 1 19.14 -10.64 -38.66
N LEU A 2 18.09 -9.91 -39.04
CA LEU A 2 17.27 -10.26 -40.22
C LEU A 2 17.95 -9.87 -41.53
N THR A 3 17.85 -10.73 -42.53
CA THR A 3 18.24 -10.40 -43.91
C THR A 3 17.27 -9.39 -44.53
N LYS A 4 17.73 -8.65 -45.55
CA LYS A 4 16.90 -7.68 -46.28
C LYS A 4 15.56 -8.28 -46.73
N ARG A 5 15.59 -9.49 -47.30
CA ARG A 5 14.38 -10.18 -47.79
C ARG A 5 13.43 -10.60 -46.67
N GLN A 6 13.95 -11.03 -45.51
CA GLN A 6 13.11 -11.37 -44.35
C GLN A 6 12.41 -10.14 -43.78
N LYS A 7 13.10 -8.99 -43.72
CA LYS A 7 12.51 -7.73 -43.29
C LYS A 7 11.39 -7.28 -44.24
N GLU A 8 11.63 -7.34 -45.55
CA GLU A 8 10.61 -7.03 -46.57
C GLU A 8 9.35 -7.90 -46.42
N ILE A 9 9.51 -9.20 -46.19
CA ILE A 9 8.38 -10.13 -45.99
C ILE A 9 7.62 -9.80 -44.69
N ARG A 10 8.32 -9.51 -43.58
CA ARG A 10 7.72 -9.12 -42.31
C ARG A 10 6.87 -7.85 -42.46
N ASP A 11 7.45 -6.81 -43.07
CA ASP A 11 6.79 -5.51 -43.25
C ASP A 11 5.58 -5.61 -44.21
N PHE A 12 5.64 -6.51 -45.21
CA PHE A 12 4.48 -6.83 -46.04
C PHE A 12 3.35 -7.50 -45.25
N VAL A 13 3.66 -8.51 -44.42
CA VAL A 13 2.66 -9.17 -43.58
C VAL A 13 2.02 -8.18 -42.61
N GLU A 14 2.80 -7.27 -42.01
CA GLU A 14 2.30 -6.23 -41.10
C GLU A 14 1.35 -5.25 -41.80
N SER A 15 1.79 -4.70 -42.94
CA SER A 15 0.99 -3.72 -43.70
C SER A 15 -0.27 -4.35 -44.31
N TYR A 16 -0.19 -5.59 -44.78
CA TYR A 16 -1.34 -6.33 -45.30
C TYR A 16 -2.38 -6.55 -44.20
N SER A 17 -1.94 -7.00 -43.02
CA SER A 17 -2.82 -7.24 -41.87
C SER A 17 -3.48 -5.96 -41.37
N LYS A 18 -2.73 -4.85 -41.27
CA LYS A 18 -3.28 -3.52 -40.90
C LYS A 18 -4.33 -3.01 -41.88
N LYS A 19 -4.13 -3.23 -43.19
CA LYS A 19 -5.03 -2.71 -44.24
C LYS A 19 -6.28 -3.56 -44.44
N LYS A 20 -6.19 -4.87 -44.26
CA LYS A 20 -7.27 -5.83 -44.60
C LYS A 20 -7.99 -6.42 -43.38
N GLY A 21 -7.44 -6.26 -42.18
CA GLY A 21 -7.98 -6.84 -40.94
C GLY A 21 -7.72 -8.34 -40.79
N TYR A 22 -6.93 -8.95 -41.67
CA TYR A 22 -6.54 -10.37 -41.61
C TYR A 22 -5.16 -10.59 -42.24
N SER A 23 -4.48 -11.67 -41.85
CA SER A 23 -3.13 -11.97 -42.34
C SER A 23 -3.11 -12.52 -43.78
N PRO A 24 -2.06 -12.26 -44.57
CA PRO A 24 -1.91 -12.84 -45.89
C PRO A 24 -1.63 -14.35 -45.81
N THR A 25 -2.02 -15.06 -46.86
CA THR A 25 -1.70 -16.47 -47.08
C THR A 25 -0.28 -16.63 -47.63
N ILE A 26 0.28 -17.84 -47.50
CA ILE A 26 1.61 -18.18 -48.06
C ILE A 26 1.64 -17.97 -49.58
N LYS A 27 0.52 -18.23 -50.28
CA LYS A 27 0.38 -17.94 -51.72
C LYS A 27 0.42 -16.46 -52.03
N GLU A 28 -0.29 -15.63 -51.25
CA GLU A 28 -0.29 -14.17 -51.43
C GLU A 28 1.10 -13.55 -51.19
N ILE A 29 1.87 -14.08 -50.24
CA ILE A 29 3.26 -13.69 -50.01
C ILE A 29 4.14 -14.12 -51.21
N GLY A 30 3.99 -15.36 -51.68
CA GLY A 30 4.74 -15.87 -52.84
C GLY A 30 4.51 -15.03 -54.09
N SER A 31 3.25 -14.73 -54.42
CA SER A 31 2.89 -13.88 -55.55
C SER A 31 3.43 -12.45 -55.43
N ARG A 32 3.44 -11.88 -54.22
CA ARG A 32 3.95 -10.51 -53.99
C ARG A 32 5.45 -10.37 -54.21
N PHE A 33 6.20 -11.40 -53.84
CA PHE A 33 7.68 -11.40 -53.87
C PHE A 33 8.26 -12.17 -55.05
N GLY A 34 7.43 -12.78 -55.88
CA GLY A 34 7.85 -13.55 -57.06
C GLY A 34 8.65 -14.80 -56.70
N VAL A 35 8.32 -15.46 -55.58
CA VAL A 35 9.06 -16.62 -55.08
C VAL A 35 8.15 -17.83 -54.89
N VAL A 36 8.73 -19.03 -55.02
CA VAL A 36 8.03 -20.29 -54.81
C VAL A 36 7.65 -20.49 -53.34
N LEU A 37 6.61 -21.29 -53.10
CA LEU A 37 6.04 -21.51 -51.76
C LEU A 37 7.06 -22.05 -50.74
N SER A 38 7.97 -22.93 -51.16
CA SER A 38 9.04 -23.45 -50.30
C SER A 38 9.94 -22.34 -49.77
N THR A 39 10.31 -21.36 -50.61
CA THR A 39 11.10 -20.20 -50.21
C THR A 39 10.35 -19.30 -49.23
N VAL A 40 9.03 -19.13 -49.41
CA VAL A 40 8.20 -18.41 -48.42
C VAL A 40 8.17 -19.15 -47.08
N HIS A 41 8.01 -20.46 -47.10
CA HIS A 41 8.07 -21.29 -45.89
C HIS A 41 9.40 -21.15 -45.15
N ASP A 42 10.53 -21.14 -45.87
CA ASP A 42 11.85 -20.96 -45.28
C ASP A 42 12.04 -19.58 -44.65
N HIS A 43 11.56 -18.52 -45.32
CA HIS A 43 11.60 -17.17 -44.75
C HIS A 43 10.71 -17.03 -43.52
N LEU A 44 9.49 -17.57 -43.55
CA LEU A 44 8.58 -17.56 -42.39
C LEU A 44 9.12 -18.41 -41.24
N LYS A 45 9.78 -19.55 -41.52
CA LYS A 45 10.46 -20.36 -40.50
C LYS A 45 11.56 -19.57 -39.81
N LYS A 46 12.43 -18.91 -40.58
CA LYS A 46 13.52 -18.09 -40.04
C LYS A 46 13.01 -16.84 -39.30
N LEU A 47 11.92 -16.22 -39.76
CA LEU A 47 11.27 -15.11 -39.05
C LEU A 47 10.64 -15.57 -37.73
N LYS A 48 10.07 -16.78 -37.71
CA LYS A 48 9.56 -17.41 -36.48
C LYS A 48 10.69 -17.74 -35.50
N GLU A 49 11.80 -18.31 -35.99
CA GLU A 49 13.00 -18.59 -35.18
C GLU A 49 13.65 -17.31 -34.64
N ALA A 50 13.55 -16.21 -35.40
CA ALA A 50 14.01 -14.89 -34.97
C ALA A 50 13.03 -14.19 -33.99
N GLY A 51 11.87 -14.78 -33.69
CA GLY A 51 10.88 -14.24 -32.77
C GLY A 51 10.02 -13.09 -33.32
N GLU A 52 10.03 -12.87 -34.64
CA GLU A 52 9.36 -11.73 -35.30
C GLU A 52 7.91 -12.02 -35.69
N ILE A 53 7.54 -13.30 -35.82
CA ILE A 53 6.19 -13.72 -36.21
C ILE A 53 5.77 -15.02 -35.50
N ARG A 54 4.47 -15.21 -35.34
CA ARG A 54 3.84 -16.48 -34.99
C ARG A 54 3.12 -17.02 -36.21
N VAL A 55 3.23 -18.32 -36.46
CA VAL A 55 2.52 -19.00 -37.55
C VAL A 55 1.69 -20.15 -36.96
N ASN A 56 0.37 -20.00 -37.01
CA ASN A 56 -0.58 -21.03 -36.62
C ASN A 56 -0.86 -21.97 -37.80
N LYS A 57 -0.37 -23.21 -37.70
CA LYS A 57 -0.47 -24.21 -38.77
C LYS A 57 -1.90 -24.68 -39.06
N ASN A 58 -2.83 -24.48 -38.12
CA ASN A 58 -4.22 -24.93 -38.25
C ASN A 58 -5.14 -23.89 -38.92
N GLN A 59 -4.60 -22.78 -39.41
CA GLN A 59 -5.38 -21.71 -40.04
C GLN A 59 -4.75 -21.27 -41.36
N ARG A 60 -5.57 -21.12 -42.42
CA ARG A 60 -5.12 -20.62 -43.74
C ARG A 60 -4.52 -19.21 -43.68
N ARG A 61 -4.88 -18.42 -42.65
CA ARG A 61 -4.45 -17.04 -42.39
C ARG A 61 -3.94 -16.89 -40.95
N GLY A 62 -3.03 -17.77 -40.55
CA GLY A 62 -2.52 -17.84 -39.18
C GLY A 62 -1.19 -17.11 -38.93
N ILE A 63 -0.79 -16.12 -39.75
CA ILE A 63 0.47 -15.39 -39.55
C ILE A 63 0.23 -14.12 -38.72
N GLU A 64 0.80 -14.06 -37.53
CA GLU A 64 0.72 -12.91 -36.62
C GLU A 64 2.11 -12.29 -36.45
N ILE A 65 2.21 -10.96 -36.53
CA ILE A 65 3.48 -10.26 -36.27
C ILE A 65 3.70 -10.18 -34.75
N LEU A 66 4.85 -10.64 -34.29
CA LEU A 66 5.30 -10.50 -32.90
C LEU A 66 6.20 -9.26 -32.82
N GLY A 67 5.69 -8.19 -32.20
CA GLY A 67 6.45 -6.97 -31.91
C GLY A 67 6.37 -5.88 -32.99
N SER A 68 5.32 -5.05 -32.94
CA SER A 68 5.39 -3.61 -33.30
C SER A 68 4.13 -2.81 -32.94
N THR A 69 3.19 -3.32 -32.14
CA THR A 69 2.18 -2.42 -31.56
C THR A 69 2.90 -1.54 -30.54
N PRO A 70 2.99 -0.21 -30.75
CA PRO A 70 3.61 0.65 -29.76
C PRO A 70 2.86 0.46 -28.45
N MET A 71 3.58 0.13 -27.38
CA MET A 71 2.99 -0.02 -26.06
C MET A 71 2.83 1.37 -25.46
N VAL A 72 1.67 1.63 -24.87
CA VAL A 72 1.39 2.86 -24.13
C VAL A 72 1.29 2.50 -22.65
N GLN A 73 1.94 3.30 -21.81
CA GLN A 73 1.77 3.18 -20.37
C GLN A 73 0.50 3.90 -19.96
N ILE A 74 -0.38 3.16 -19.28
CA ILE A 74 -1.66 3.66 -18.79
C ILE A 74 -1.64 3.62 -17.26
N PRO A 75 -2.07 4.69 -16.57
CA PRO A 75 -2.07 4.73 -15.12
C PRO A 75 -3.06 3.72 -14.52
N LEU A 76 -2.60 2.96 -13.52
CA LEU A 76 -3.46 2.12 -12.68
C LEU A 76 -3.92 2.98 -11.49
N LEU A 77 -5.15 3.50 -11.56
CA LEU A 77 -5.67 4.51 -10.61
C LEU A 77 -6.19 3.92 -9.30
N GLY A 78 -6.20 2.60 -9.14
CA GLY A 78 -6.63 1.94 -7.91
C GLY A 78 -7.41 0.66 -8.16
N THR A 79 -8.23 0.30 -7.17
CA THR A 79 -9.08 -0.90 -7.19
C THR A 79 -10.55 -0.52 -7.22
N ILE A 80 -11.32 -1.14 -8.11
CA ILE A 80 -12.77 -1.00 -8.20
C ILE A 80 -13.46 -2.22 -7.61
N ALA A 81 -14.32 -2.02 -6.61
CA ALA A 81 -15.10 -3.12 -6.09
C ALA A 81 -16.37 -3.34 -6.93
N ALA A 82 -16.70 -4.61 -7.08
CA ALA A 82 -17.91 -5.13 -7.67
C ALA A 82 -19.14 -4.89 -6.75
N GLY A 83 -19.02 -4.10 -5.67
CA GLY A 83 -20.13 -3.81 -4.75
C GLY A 83 -19.84 -2.91 -3.54
N ARG A 84 -18.67 -2.25 -3.46
CA ARG A 84 -18.30 -1.26 -2.41
C ARG A 84 -17.34 -0.20 -2.99
N PRO A 85 -17.27 1.01 -2.40
CA PRO A 85 -16.66 2.21 -2.99
C PRO A 85 -15.21 2.12 -3.50
N LEU A 86 -14.86 2.82 -4.60
CA LEU A 86 -13.44 3.11 -4.94
C LEU A 86 -12.78 3.97 -3.87
N THR A 87 -11.49 3.74 -3.70
CA THR A 87 -10.52 4.77 -3.35
C THR A 87 -9.86 5.27 -4.64
N LEU A 88 -10.14 6.51 -5.05
CA LEU A 88 -9.43 7.17 -6.15
C LEU A 88 -8.13 7.77 -5.60
N PHE A 89 -6.98 7.37 -6.16
CA PHE A 89 -5.69 8.01 -5.86
C PHE A 89 -5.47 9.18 -6.84
N ASP A 90 -5.18 10.38 -6.32
CA ASP A 90 -4.89 11.55 -7.16
C ASP A 90 -3.51 11.50 -7.85
N VAL A 91 -2.67 10.48 -7.57
CA VAL A 91 -1.41 10.25 -8.30
C VAL A 91 -1.19 8.74 -8.50
N PRO A 92 -1.27 8.21 -9.74
CA PRO A 92 -0.96 6.81 -10.00
C PRO A 92 0.52 6.50 -9.73
N THR A 93 0.79 5.63 -8.76
CA THR A 93 2.14 5.10 -8.48
C THR A 93 2.51 3.90 -9.36
N GLU A 94 1.52 3.32 -10.04
CA GLU A 94 1.67 2.13 -10.88
C GLU A 94 1.10 2.41 -12.28
N THR A 95 1.79 1.96 -13.34
CA THR A 95 1.32 2.00 -14.72
C THR A 95 1.30 0.58 -15.30
N ILE A 96 0.39 0.32 -16.23
CA ILE A 96 0.35 -0.91 -17.01
C ILE A 96 0.72 -0.62 -18.46
N ALA A 97 1.48 -1.51 -19.10
CA ALA A 97 1.78 -1.40 -20.52
C ALA A 97 0.69 -2.13 -21.32
N VAL A 98 0.00 -1.40 -22.21
CA VAL A 98 -1.01 -1.98 -23.10
C VAL A 98 -0.70 -1.65 -24.56
N PRO A 99 -1.03 -2.53 -25.52
CA PRO A 99 -0.90 -2.21 -26.94
C PRO A 99 -1.70 -0.96 -27.29
N LYS A 100 -1.13 0.00 -28.03
CA LYS A 100 -1.83 1.21 -28.49
C LYS A 100 -3.11 0.88 -29.28
N SER A 101 -3.19 -0.29 -29.90
CA SER A 101 -4.39 -0.77 -30.60
C SER A 101 -5.59 -1.00 -29.68
N LYS A 102 -5.38 -1.19 -28.37
CA LYS A 102 -6.46 -1.33 -27.37
C LYS A 102 -6.98 0.02 -26.87
N ILE A 103 -6.33 1.13 -27.23
CA ILE A 103 -6.69 2.48 -26.79
C ILE A 103 -7.28 3.26 -27.97
N PRO A 104 -8.49 3.82 -27.84
CA PRO A 104 -9.04 4.72 -28.84
C PRO A 104 -8.14 5.95 -29.06
N PRO A 105 -8.00 6.47 -30.29
CA PRO A 105 -7.24 7.69 -30.53
C PRO A 105 -7.79 8.86 -29.71
N SER A 106 -6.89 9.66 -29.12
CA SER A 106 -7.22 10.89 -28.40
C SER A 106 -8.16 10.74 -27.19
N SER A 107 -8.27 9.54 -26.60
CA SER A 107 -9.04 9.34 -25.37
C SER A 107 -8.15 9.22 -24.14
N GLU A 108 -8.50 9.96 -23.08
CA GLU A 108 -7.97 9.69 -21.74
C GLU A 108 -8.40 8.30 -21.29
N THR A 109 -7.42 7.46 -20.96
CA THR A 109 -7.64 6.06 -20.58
C THR A 109 -6.86 5.76 -19.32
N TYR A 110 -7.46 5.00 -18.43
CA TYR A 110 -6.86 4.56 -17.17
C TYR A 110 -7.23 3.10 -16.90
N ALA A 111 -6.53 2.48 -15.95
CA ALA A 111 -6.78 1.11 -15.54
C ALA A 111 -7.24 1.05 -14.09
N LEU A 112 -8.04 0.02 -13.78
CA LEU A 112 -8.49 -0.30 -12.42
C LEU A 112 -8.39 -1.81 -12.18
N ARG A 113 -8.00 -2.21 -10.98
CA ARG A 113 -8.01 -3.61 -10.56
C ARG A 113 -9.38 -3.97 -9.99
N VAL A 114 -9.99 -5.04 -10.45
CA VAL A 114 -11.31 -5.48 -10.00
C VAL A 114 -11.20 -6.24 -8.69
N ILE A 115 -12.11 -5.96 -7.75
CA ILE A 115 -12.31 -6.71 -6.52
C ILE A 115 -13.77 -7.19 -6.46
N GLY A 116 -13.99 -8.50 -6.32
CA GLY A 116 -15.28 -9.15 -6.21
C GLY A 116 -15.82 -9.72 -7.53
N GLU A 117 -16.97 -10.40 -7.44
CA GLU A 117 -17.48 -11.29 -8.50
C GLU A 117 -18.74 -10.77 -9.20
N SER A 118 -19.19 -9.53 -8.96
CA SER A 118 -20.49 -9.05 -9.47
C SER A 118 -20.58 -8.93 -11.00
N MET A 119 -19.48 -9.13 -11.71
CA MET A 119 -19.37 -9.01 -13.17
C MET A 119 -18.84 -10.30 -13.80
N ILE A 120 -18.92 -11.43 -13.08
CA ILE A 120 -18.37 -12.71 -13.51
C ILE A 120 -19.02 -13.25 -14.79
N ASP A 121 -20.31 -13.00 -14.99
CA ASP A 121 -21.05 -13.42 -16.20
C ASP A 121 -20.60 -12.60 -17.43
N GLU A 122 -19.93 -11.46 -17.24
CA GLU A 122 -19.24 -10.70 -18.30
C GLU A 122 -17.79 -11.15 -18.53
N GLY A 123 -17.37 -12.21 -17.85
CA GLY A 123 -15.99 -12.67 -17.86
C GLY A 123 -15.03 -11.73 -17.12
N ILE A 124 -15.52 -10.85 -16.23
CA ILE A 124 -14.67 -10.01 -15.37
C ILE A 124 -14.58 -10.67 -14.00
N LYS A 125 -13.40 -11.17 -13.65
CA LYS A 125 -13.16 -11.90 -12.40
C LYS A 125 -12.49 -11.02 -11.34
N ASP A 126 -12.57 -11.47 -10.10
CA ASP A 126 -11.80 -10.89 -9.01
C ASP A 126 -10.29 -10.92 -9.36
N GLY A 127 -9.60 -9.79 -9.16
CA GLY A 127 -8.19 -9.61 -9.46
C GLY A 127 -7.86 -9.15 -10.90
N ASP A 128 -8.80 -9.24 -11.85
CA ASP A 128 -8.61 -8.78 -13.23
C ASP A 128 -8.31 -7.27 -13.30
N ILE A 129 -7.62 -6.83 -14.35
CA ILE A 129 -7.40 -5.40 -14.61
C ILE A 129 -8.29 -4.97 -15.77
N ILE A 130 -9.11 -3.94 -15.57
CA ILE A 130 -9.94 -3.36 -16.63
C ILE A 130 -9.30 -2.10 -17.19
N LEU A 131 -9.42 -1.91 -18.50
CA LEU A 131 -9.06 -0.68 -19.19
C LEU A 131 -10.31 0.19 -19.35
N VAL A 132 -10.25 1.43 -18.90
CA VAL A 132 -11.40 2.34 -18.83
C VAL A 132 -11.10 3.60 -19.62
N LYS A 133 -12.01 3.94 -20.53
CA LYS A 133 -12.01 5.23 -21.22
C LYS A 133 -12.73 6.25 -20.35
N HIS A 134 -12.04 7.32 -19.98
CA HIS A 134 -12.62 8.42 -19.22
C HIS A 134 -13.69 9.13 -20.07
N GLN A 135 -14.92 9.21 -19.53
CA GLN A 135 -16.04 9.94 -20.13
C GLN A 135 -17.20 10.05 -19.13
N SER A 136 -17.99 11.11 -19.24
CA SER A 136 -19.10 11.43 -18.32
C SER A 136 -20.47 10.88 -18.73
N THR A 137 -20.55 10.16 -19.84
CA THR A 137 -21.81 9.61 -20.37
C THR A 137 -21.63 8.15 -20.77
N ALA A 138 -22.73 7.40 -20.80
CA ALA A 138 -22.76 6.01 -21.25
C ALA A 138 -24.12 5.68 -21.90
N GLU A 139 -24.10 4.73 -22.82
CA GLU A 139 -25.30 4.16 -23.44
C GLU A 139 -25.83 2.98 -22.63
N ASN A 140 -27.13 2.70 -22.77
CA ASN A 140 -27.76 1.58 -22.07
C ASN A 140 -27.11 0.25 -22.45
N GLY A 141 -26.78 -0.55 -21.45
CA GLY A 141 -26.07 -1.81 -21.58
C GLY A 141 -24.54 -1.69 -21.51
N GLN A 142 -23.94 -0.50 -21.60
CA GLN A 142 -22.48 -0.39 -21.50
C GLN A 142 -21.98 -0.73 -20.09
N LYS A 143 -20.78 -1.30 -20.02
CA LYS A 143 -20.06 -1.54 -18.77
C LYS A 143 -19.40 -0.24 -18.34
N VAL A 144 -19.76 0.26 -17.16
CA VAL A 144 -19.33 1.59 -16.68
C VAL A 144 -18.65 1.50 -15.33
N VAL A 145 -17.73 2.43 -15.12
CA VAL A 145 -17.35 2.87 -13.77
C VAL A 145 -18.28 4.02 -13.42
N ALA A 146 -19.16 3.80 -12.45
CA ALA A 146 -20.08 4.82 -11.95
C ALA A 146 -19.70 5.20 -10.52
N LEU A 147 -19.69 6.49 -10.21
CA LEU A 147 -19.51 7.07 -8.88
C LEU A 147 -20.87 7.51 -8.34
N ILE A 148 -21.22 7.06 -7.14
CA ILE A 148 -22.50 7.37 -6.49
C ILE A 148 -22.24 8.27 -5.28
N ASP A 149 -23.02 9.33 -5.12
CA ASP A 149 -22.89 10.35 -4.06
C ASP A 149 -21.45 10.85 -3.85
N ASN A 150 -20.71 11.01 -4.95
CA ASN A 150 -19.32 11.48 -4.95
C ASN A 150 -18.38 10.70 -4.01
N SER A 151 -18.73 9.45 -3.68
CA SER A 151 -18.01 8.65 -2.69
C SER A 151 -17.95 7.17 -3.03
N GLU A 152 -18.97 6.59 -3.66
CA GLU A 152 -19.06 5.15 -3.92
C GLU A 152 -18.92 4.79 -5.38
N ALA A 153 -17.72 4.39 -5.83
CA ALA A 153 -17.58 3.93 -7.21
C ALA A 153 -17.77 2.41 -7.37
N THR A 154 -18.39 2.00 -8.48
CA THR A 154 -18.78 0.62 -8.76
C THR A 154 -18.65 0.29 -10.24
N LEU A 155 -18.38 -0.99 -10.55
CA LEU A 155 -18.39 -1.55 -11.90
C LEU A 155 -19.70 -2.28 -12.16
N LYS A 156 -20.52 -1.78 -13.11
CA LYS A 156 -21.85 -2.32 -13.44
C LYS A 156 -22.19 -2.11 -14.91
N ARG A 157 -23.27 -2.73 -15.39
CA ARG A 157 -23.94 -2.33 -16.63
C ARG A 157 -24.87 -1.15 -16.36
N PHE A 158 -24.78 -0.12 -17.17
CA PHE A 158 -25.57 1.10 -17.03
C PHE A 158 -26.90 1.00 -17.78
N TYR A 159 -27.99 1.41 -17.13
CA TYR A 159 -29.29 1.61 -17.78
C TYR A 159 -29.91 2.91 -17.29
N LYS A 160 -30.09 3.87 -18.20
CA LYS A 160 -30.86 5.09 -18.01
C LYS A 160 -32.32 4.80 -18.35
N GLU A 161 -33.17 4.85 -17.33
CA GLU A 161 -34.61 4.60 -17.42
C GLU A 161 -35.37 5.88 -17.06
N ARG A 162 -36.70 5.90 -17.24
CA ARG A 162 -37.50 7.09 -16.98
C ARG A 162 -37.54 7.37 -15.46
N GLY A 163 -36.86 8.44 -15.03
CA GLY A 163 -36.81 8.87 -13.62
C GLY A 163 -35.75 8.18 -12.75
N GLN A 164 -35.04 7.18 -13.26
CA GLN A 164 -34.06 6.41 -12.49
C GLN A 164 -32.87 5.95 -13.32
N ILE A 165 -31.80 5.59 -12.63
CA ILE A 165 -30.62 4.92 -13.15
C ILE A 165 -30.55 3.54 -12.52
N ARG A 166 -30.41 2.50 -13.34
CA ARG A 166 -30.17 1.14 -12.88
C ARG A 166 -28.73 0.73 -13.19
N LEU A 167 -27.99 0.39 -12.15
CA LEU A 167 -26.64 -0.16 -12.22
C LEU A 167 -26.72 -1.67 -11.99
N GLN A 168 -26.72 -2.42 -13.09
CA GLN A 168 -27.00 -3.84 -13.12
C GLN A 168 -25.70 -4.66 -12.96
N PRO A 169 -25.60 -5.55 -11.96
CA PRO A 169 -24.53 -6.54 -11.92
C PRO A 169 -24.71 -7.58 -13.03
N ALA A 170 -23.61 -8.16 -13.47
CA ALA A 170 -23.58 -9.35 -14.31
C ALA A 170 -23.13 -10.54 -13.46
N ASN A 171 -23.94 -10.83 -12.45
CA ASN A 171 -23.88 -12.01 -11.60
C ASN A 171 -25.27 -12.17 -11.00
N LYS A 172 -25.90 -13.32 -11.21
CA LYS A 172 -27.28 -13.62 -10.75
C LYS A 172 -27.46 -13.55 -9.24
N ASN A 173 -26.39 -13.66 -8.46
CA ASN A 173 -26.44 -13.62 -6.99
C ASN A 173 -26.44 -12.19 -6.43
N PHE A 174 -26.43 -11.16 -7.29
CA PHE A 174 -26.38 -9.76 -6.88
C PHE A 174 -27.61 -9.01 -7.41
N GLU A 175 -28.23 -8.23 -6.54
CA GLU A 175 -29.38 -7.38 -6.89
C GLU A 175 -28.93 -6.11 -7.66
N PRO A 176 -29.75 -5.60 -8.59
CA PRO A 176 -29.49 -4.32 -9.25
C PRO A 176 -29.54 -3.16 -8.27
N LEU A 177 -28.65 -2.17 -8.44
CA LEU A 177 -28.82 -0.87 -7.78
C LEU A 177 -29.77 -0.01 -8.62
N ILE A 178 -30.93 0.32 -8.07
CA ILE A 178 -31.89 1.24 -8.67
C ILE A 178 -31.81 2.55 -7.91
N ILE A 179 -31.47 3.62 -8.61
CA ILE A 179 -31.23 4.95 -8.04
C ILE A 179 -32.17 5.95 -8.70
N LYS A 180 -33.09 6.52 -7.93
CA LYS A 180 -33.95 7.59 -8.43
C LYS A 180 -33.17 8.91 -8.45
N ARG A 181 -33.44 9.75 -9.46
CA ARG A 181 -32.68 11.00 -9.69
C ARG A 181 -32.80 12.02 -8.57
N ASP A 182 -33.85 11.94 -7.76
CA ASP A 182 -34.15 12.80 -6.63
C ASP A 182 -33.57 12.29 -5.29
N GLU A 183 -33.05 11.05 -5.25
CA GLU A 183 -32.57 10.42 -4.02
C GLU A 183 -31.04 10.42 -3.90
N ARG A 184 -30.32 10.09 -4.97
CA ARG A 184 -28.84 9.97 -4.98
C ARG A 184 -28.25 10.44 -6.30
N GLU A 185 -27.03 10.95 -6.26
CA GLU A 185 -26.31 11.40 -7.45
C GLU A 185 -25.49 10.26 -8.06
N VAL A 186 -25.53 10.11 -9.39
CA VAL A 186 -24.73 9.11 -10.12
C VAL A 186 -23.96 9.78 -11.24
N GLU A 187 -22.65 9.74 -11.13
CA GLU A 187 -21.72 10.23 -12.15
C GLU A 187 -21.06 9.05 -12.87
N ILE A 188 -20.99 9.11 -14.20
CA ILE A 188 -20.19 8.15 -14.97
C ILE A 188 -18.76 8.68 -15.01
N GLN A 189 -17.80 7.86 -14.60
CA GLN A 189 -16.37 8.18 -14.65
C GLN A 189 -15.74 7.63 -15.94
N GLY A 190 -16.30 6.55 -16.48
CA GLY A 190 -15.85 6.01 -17.76
C GLY A 190 -16.53 4.72 -18.18
N ILE A 191 -16.21 4.29 -19.40
CA ILE A 191 -16.68 3.02 -19.98
C ILE A 191 -15.54 2.01 -20.06
N VAL A 192 -15.84 0.74 -19.81
CA VAL A 192 -14.86 -0.35 -19.90
C VAL A 192 -14.61 -0.71 -21.36
N LEU A 193 -13.35 -0.61 -21.78
CA LEU A 193 -12.87 -0.97 -23.11
C LEU A 193 -12.50 -2.45 -23.21
N ASP A 194 -11.73 -2.94 -22.25
CA ASP A 194 -11.15 -4.29 -22.30
C ASP A 194 -10.78 -4.82 -20.90
N VAL A 195 -10.52 -6.12 -20.81
CA VAL A 195 -10.04 -6.84 -19.62
C VAL A 195 -8.66 -7.41 -19.91
N ILE A 196 -7.72 -7.23 -18.99
CA ILE A 196 -6.33 -7.64 -19.10
C ILE A 196 -6.07 -8.73 -18.05
N ARG A 197 -5.66 -9.92 -18.50
CA ARG A 197 -5.47 -11.11 -17.65
C ARG A 197 -4.02 -11.58 -17.59
N SER A 198 -3.67 -12.25 -16.50
CA SER A 198 -2.35 -12.81 -16.17
C SER A 198 -1.75 -13.71 -17.28
N ASN A 199 -2.60 -14.42 -18.03
CA ASN A 199 -2.16 -15.31 -19.11
C ASN A 199 -1.81 -14.57 -20.42
N ASP A 200 -2.37 -13.36 -20.63
CA ASP A 200 -1.85 -12.44 -21.65
C ASP A 200 -0.52 -11.85 -21.21
N THR A 201 -0.27 -11.84 -19.90
CA THR A 201 0.97 -11.37 -19.28
C THR A 201 2.10 -12.39 -19.35
N GLU A 202 1.84 -13.69 -19.54
CA GLU A 202 2.89 -14.69 -19.80
C GLU A 202 3.46 -14.61 -21.22
N GLN A 203 2.66 -14.23 -22.23
CA GLN A 203 3.17 -13.85 -23.56
C GLN A 203 3.70 -12.41 -23.60
N SER A 204 3.30 -11.57 -22.64
CA SER A 204 3.89 -10.25 -22.39
C SER A 204 5.09 -10.31 -21.41
N ALA A 205 5.44 -11.48 -20.88
CA ALA A 205 6.49 -11.63 -19.86
C ALA A 205 7.89 -11.41 -20.44
N ASN A 206 8.05 -11.52 -21.76
CA ASN A 206 9.25 -11.09 -22.49
C ASN A 206 9.24 -9.59 -22.87
N PHE A 207 8.20 -8.85 -22.52
CA PHE A 207 8.07 -7.40 -22.69
C PHE A 207 7.82 -6.66 -21.37
N ILE A 208 8.16 -7.29 -20.24
CA ILE A 208 8.78 -6.53 -19.16
C ILE A 208 10.21 -6.23 -19.64
N LEU A 209 10.34 -5.31 -20.60
CA LEU A 209 11.57 -4.53 -20.60
C LEU A 209 11.60 -3.90 -19.22
N PRO A 210 12.71 -4.02 -18.47
CA PRO A 210 12.84 -3.25 -17.25
C PRO A 210 12.45 -1.85 -17.69
N SER A 211 11.44 -1.28 -17.03
CA SER A 211 11.48 0.16 -16.92
C SER A 211 12.94 0.43 -16.58
N LYS A 212 13.54 1.43 -17.21
CA LYS A 212 14.43 2.20 -16.36
C LYS A 212 13.51 2.60 -15.21
N LYS A 213 13.41 1.76 -14.17
CA LYS A 213 13.67 2.20 -12.83
C LYS A 213 14.82 3.15 -13.11
N VAL A 214 14.49 4.43 -13.11
CA VAL A 214 15.30 5.28 -12.28
C VAL A 214 15.22 4.55 -10.95
N GLU A 215 16.08 3.56 -10.74
CA GLU A 215 16.52 3.18 -9.42
C GLU A 215 17.13 4.49 -9.03
N LYS A 216 16.29 5.37 -8.47
CA LYS A 216 16.76 6.39 -7.57
C LYS A 216 17.61 5.54 -6.66
N GLN A 217 18.93 5.60 -6.83
CA GLN A 217 19.85 4.79 -6.07
C GLN A 217 19.52 5.16 -4.63
N ARG A 218 18.76 4.28 -3.98
CA ARG A 218 18.34 4.51 -2.60
C ARG A 218 19.64 4.53 -1.82
N GLY A 219 19.78 5.51 -0.94
CA GLY A 219 21.04 5.73 -0.25
C GLY A 219 21.43 4.48 0.55
N ARG A 220 22.72 4.38 0.91
CA ARG A 220 23.15 3.28 1.77
C ARG A 220 22.55 3.52 3.15
N ILE A 221 22.11 2.46 3.83
CA ILE A 221 21.51 2.60 5.17
C ILE A 221 22.43 3.32 6.17
N SER A 222 23.75 3.17 6.01
CA SER A 222 24.78 3.89 6.77
C SER A 222 24.64 5.41 6.74
N ASP A 223 24.06 5.95 5.66
CA ASP A 223 23.92 7.38 5.46
C ASP A 223 22.73 7.94 6.25
N TYR A 224 21.85 7.07 6.80
CA TYR A 224 20.62 7.47 7.50
C TYR A 224 20.65 7.21 9.01
N ILE A 225 21.42 6.24 9.47
CA ILE A 225 21.43 5.83 10.89
C ILE A 225 21.82 6.97 11.83
N ASN A 226 21.19 6.97 12.99
CA ASN A 226 21.32 7.95 14.08
C ASN A 226 21.03 9.39 13.68
N LYS A 227 20.07 9.59 12.76
CA LYS A 227 19.63 10.91 12.29
C LYS A 227 18.14 11.12 12.51
N VAL A 228 17.80 12.39 12.68
CA VAL A 228 16.43 12.90 12.74
C VAL A 228 16.29 13.88 11.58
N TYR A 229 15.34 13.60 10.69
CA TYR A 229 15.08 14.41 9.51
C TYR A 229 13.95 15.38 9.80
N ASN A 230 14.18 16.68 9.58
CA ASN A 230 13.11 17.66 9.59
C ASN A 230 12.31 17.54 8.29
N GLY A 231 11.08 17.04 8.37
CA GLY A 231 10.20 16.87 7.21
C GLY A 231 9.24 15.68 7.30
N ASP A 232 8.52 15.45 6.20
CA ASP A 232 7.54 14.37 6.10
C ASP A 232 8.21 12.98 6.13
N VAL A 233 7.74 12.12 7.04
CA VAL A 233 8.20 10.74 7.20
C VAL A 233 8.14 9.92 5.91
N MET A 234 7.17 10.18 5.04
CA MET A 234 7.01 9.48 3.76
C MET A 234 8.17 9.76 2.80
N HIS A 235 8.78 10.94 2.85
CA HIS A 235 9.97 11.24 2.05
C HIS A 235 11.15 10.39 2.50
N VAL A 236 11.40 10.35 3.81
CA VAL A 236 12.48 9.55 4.39
C VAL A 236 12.26 8.06 4.11
N LEU A 237 11.05 7.54 4.34
CA LEU A 237 10.70 6.15 4.04
C LEU A 237 10.99 5.79 2.59
N LYS A 238 10.52 6.59 1.61
CA LYS A 238 10.69 6.33 0.17
C LYS A 238 12.15 6.26 -0.26
N ASP A 239 13.02 7.03 0.39
CA ASP A 239 14.46 7.07 0.10
C ASP A 239 15.24 5.93 0.76
N LEU A 240 14.72 5.32 1.83
CA LEU A 240 15.37 4.19 2.49
C LEU A 240 15.37 2.92 1.63
N PRO A 241 16.47 2.13 1.68
CA PRO A 241 16.55 0.84 0.99
C PRO A 241 15.57 -0.18 1.58
N ASP A 242 15.09 -1.11 0.74
CA ASP A 242 14.25 -2.23 1.17
C ASP A 242 15.01 -3.13 2.14
N ASN A 243 14.29 -3.78 3.06
CA ASN A 243 14.86 -4.81 3.94
C ASN A 243 16.08 -4.34 4.76
N SER A 244 16.06 -3.09 5.22
CA SER A 244 17.18 -2.45 5.90
C SER A 244 16.94 -2.18 7.39
N ILE A 245 15.67 -2.20 7.84
CA ILE A 245 15.27 -1.83 9.21
C ILE A 245 14.85 -3.07 10.01
N ASP A 246 15.27 -3.19 11.27
CA ASP A 246 14.88 -4.33 12.13
C ASP A 246 13.49 -4.14 12.74
N THR A 247 13.18 -2.93 13.23
CA THR A 247 11.87 -2.59 13.79
C THR A 247 11.42 -1.21 13.31
N VAL A 248 10.14 -1.09 12.96
CA VAL A 248 9.49 0.20 12.74
C VAL A 248 8.50 0.44 13.87
N PHE A 249 8.53 1.63 14.46
CA PHE A 249 7.63 2.05 15.52
C PHE A 249 6.89 3.32 15.09
N GLY A 250 5.57 3.24 15.03
CA GLY A 250 4.71 4.34 14.63
C GLY A 250 3.74 4.77 15.73
N ASP A 251 3.73 6.07 15.99
CA ASP A 251 2.71 6.79 16.78
C ASP A 251 2.22 8.01 15.96
N PRO A 252 1.38 7.80 14.93
CA PRO A 252 0.88 8.90 14.10
C PRO A 252 -0.04 9.84 14.89
N ASP A 253 -0.38 10.99 14.32
CA ASP A 253 -1.56 11.72 14.77
C ASP A 253 -2.80 10.81 14.62
N TYR A 254 -3.72 10.80 15.58
CA TYR A 254 -4.85 9.86 15.54
C TYR A 254 -6.10 10.41 14.83
N ASN A 255 -5.97 11.51 14.07
CA ASN A 255 -7.08 12.18 13.39
C ASN A 255 -8.28 12.54 14.30
N VAL A 256 -8.00 13.02 15.50
CA VAL A 256 -9.02 13.42 16.50
C VAL A 256 -9.08 14.94 16.74
N GLY A 257 -8.48 15.74 15.86
CA GLY A 257 -8.49 17.20 15.95
C GLY A 257 -7.68 17.79 17.12
N ILE A 258 -6.72 17.03 17.65
CA ILE A 258 -5.75 17.56 18.62
C ILE A 258 -4.78 18.48 17.88
N LYS A 259 -4.62 19.71 18.38
CA LYS A 259 -3.64 20.67 17.85
C LYS A 259 -2.23 20.27 18.29
N TYR A 260 -1.36 19.99 17.33
CA TYR A 260 0.09 19.86 17.55
C TYR A 260 0.74 21.16 17.05
N GLY A 261 1.12 22.05 17.97
CA GLY A 261 1.61 23.38 17.61
C GLY A 261 0.53 24.27 16.99
N THR A 262 0.82 24.85 15.81
CA THR A 262 -0.08 25.77 15.07
C THR A 262 -0.97 25.09 14.03
N HIS A 263 -0.77 23.79 13.75
CA HIS A 263 -1.44 23.10 12.64
C HIS A 263 -2.60 22.21 13.13
N ASN A 264 -3.71 22.23 12.38
CA ASN A 264 -4.86 21.37 12.62
C ASN A 264 -4.82 20.21 11.60
N TYR A 265 -4.62 18.98 12.07
CA TYR A 265 -4.42 17.80 11.22
C TYR A 265 -5.71 17.00 10.96
N THR A 266 -6.89 17.57 11.20
CA THR A 266 -8.14 16.84 10.98
C THR A 266 -8.40 16.67 9.48
N ARG A 267 -8.35 15.43 9.01
CA ARG A 267 -8.71 15.02 7.65
C ARG A 267 -10.01 14.25 7.68
N LYS A 268 -10.67 14.08 6.51
CA LYS A 268 -11.76 13.10 6.43
C LYS A 268 -11.22 11.74 6.87
N PHE A 269 -12.04 10.98 7.59
CA PHE A 269 -11.60 9.72 8.19
C PHE A 269 -11.05 8.74 7.14
N GLU A 270 -11.69 8.67 5.97
CA GLU A 270 -11.24 7.82 4.86
C GLU A 270 -9.86 8.23 4.34
N ASP A 271 -9.62 9.53 4.12
CA ASP A 271 -8.31 10.06 3.68
C ASP A 271 -7.20 9.73 4.68
N TYR A 272 -7.53 9.81 5.97
CA TYR A 272 -6.60 9.41 7.03
C TYR A 272 -6.27 7.91 6.96
N ILE A 273 -7.27 7.04 6.81
CA ILE A 273 -7.03 5.60 6.71
C ILE A 273 -6.23 5.26 5.45
N ASN A 274 -6.47 5.93 4.32
CA ASN A 274 -5.71 5.74 3.10
C ASN A 274 -4.24 6.14 3.28
N TRP A 275 -3.98 7.31 3.87
CA TRP A 275 -2.63 7.72 4.25
C TRP A 275 -1.98 6.72 5.21
N TYR A 276 -2.72 6.23 6.21
CA TYR A 276 -2.23 5.28 7.21
C TYR A 276 -1.85 3.93 6.60
N ILE A 277 -2.60 3.47 5.58
CA ILE A 277 -2.26 2.32 4.76
C ILE A 277 -0.97 2.57 3.97
N GLN A 278 -0.80 3.73 3.34
CA GLN A 278 0.42 4.05 2.57
C GLN A 278 1.66 4.12 3.45
N LEU A 279 1.54 4.75 4.63
CA LEU A 279 2.59 4.77 5.65
C LEU A 279 2.98 3.34 6.06
N THR A 280 1.99 2.48 6.27
CA THR A 280 2.21 1.09 6.67
C THR A 280 2.84 0.27 5.53
N ARG A 281 2.42 0.47 4.27
CA ARG A 281 3.03 -0.17 3.09
C ARG A 281 4.53 0.13 3.01
N GLU A 282 4.90 1.40 3.07
CA GLU A 282 6.31 1.81 2.99
C GLU A 282 7.11 1.34 4.21
N SER A 283 6.51 1.35 5.40
CA SER A 283 7.11 0.79 6.62
C SER A 283 7.41 -0.70 6.49
N MET A 284 6.46 -1.48 5.97
CA MET A 284 6.65 -2.92 5.73
C MET A 284 7.70 -3.19 4.64
N ARG A 285 7.83 -2.31 3.63
CA ARG A 285 8.86 -2.41 2.60
C ARG A 285 10.28 -2.32 3.19
N VAL A 286 10.54 -1.32 4.03
CA VAL A 286 11.87 -1.09 4.61
C VAL A 286 12.27 -2.12 5.67
N LEU A 287 11.31 -2.79 6.32
CA LEU A 287 11.60 -3.84 7.30
C LEU A 287 12.37 -5.02 6.71
N LYS A 288 13.34 -5.56 7.45
CA LYS A 288 13.98 -6.86 7.15
C LYS A 288 12.94 -7.98 7.19
N LYS A 289 13.24 -9.12 6.55
CA LYS A 289 12.32 -10.26 6.45
C LYS A 289 11.82 -10.77 7.81
N ASP A 290 12.65 -10.66 8.84
CA ASP A 290 12.39 -11.02 10.23
C ASP A 290 12.05 -9.81 11.12
N GLY A 291 11.75 -8.66 10.50
CA GLY A 291 11.47 -7.41 11.19
C GLY A 291 10.03 -7.29 11.71
N ASN A 292 9.85 -6.35 12.63
CA ASN A 292 8.60 -6.11 13.34
C ASN A 292 8.11 -4.68 13.14
N LEU A 293 6.82 -4.51 12.90
CA LEU A 293 6.15 -3.22 12.90
C LEU A 293 5.28 -3.10 14.16
N PHE A 294 5.40 -1.98 14.87
CA PHE A 294 4.44 -1.58 15.91
C PHE A 294 3.73 -0.30 15.50
N MET A 295 2.40 -0.31 15.44
CA MET A 295 1.58 0.88 15.17
C MET A 295 0.61 1.15 16.32
N LEU A 296 0.82 2.25 17.03
CA LEU A 296 -0.09 2.76 18.05
C LEU A 296 -1.19 3.59 17.41
N ASN A 297 -2.43 3.38 17.87
CA ASN A 297 -3.55 4.25 17.52
C ASN A 297 -4.73 4.06 18.47
N TYR A 298 -5.81 4.82 18.25
CA TYR A 298 -7.11 4.44 18.75
C TYR A 298 -7.57 3.11 18.10
N PRO A 299 -8.37 2.30 18.83
CA PRO A 299 -8.84 1.01 18.34
C PRO A 299 -9.57 1.07 16.99
N GLN A 300 -10.36 2.11 16.74
CA GLN A 300 -11.11 2.27 15.50
C GLN A 300 -10.17 2.36 14.28
N GLN A 301 -9.17 3.25 14.34
CA GLN A 301 -8.19 3.48 13.28
C GLN A 301 -7.38 2.20 12.99
N ASN A 302 -6.92 1.51 14.03
CA ASN A 302 -6.20 0.25 13.89
C ASN A 302 -7.08 -0.88 13.33
N ALA A 303 -8.35 -0.96 13.71
CA ALA A 303 -9.28 -1.93 13.14
C ALA A 303 -9.46 -1.70 11.62
N HIS A 304 -9.55 -0.45 11.18
CA HIS A 304 -9.65 -0.12 9.76
C HIS A 304 -8.36 -0.43 8.99
N LEU A 305 -7.18 -0.06 9.51
CA LEU A 305 -5.90 -0.45 8.91
C LEU A 305 -5.78 -1.97 8.79
N ARG A 306 -6.23 -2.69 9.82
CA ARG A 306 -6.16 -4.14 9.86
C ARG A 306 -7.02 -4.80 8.79
N VAL A 307 -8.31 -4.47 8.75
CA VAL A 307 -9.26 -5.12 7.84
C VAL A 307 -9.07 -4.67 6.39
N LYS A 308 -8.73 -3.40 6.14
CA LYS A 308 -8.56 -2.88 4.77
C LYS A 308 -7.22 -3.24 4.14
N TYR A 309 -6.21 -3.59 4.93
CA TYR A 309 -4.86 -3.81 4.41
C TYR A 309 -4.15 -4.99 5.09
N LEU A 310 -3.89 -4.93 6.40
CA LEU A 310 -2.95 -5.89 7.00
C LEU A 310 -3.39 -7.35 6.89
N ASP A 311 -4.65 -7.67 7.19
CA ASP A 311 -5.17 -9.04 7.15
C ASP A 311 -5.15 -9.63 5.72
N LEU A 312 -5.12 -8.78 4.68
CA LEU A 312 -5.04 -9.19 3.27
C LEU A 312 -3.60 -9.47 2.81
N HIS A 313 -2.60 -8.92 3.50
CA HIS A 313 -1.22 -8.90 3.02
C HIS A 313 -0.21 -9.59 3.95
N PHE A 314 -0.52 -9.75 5.24
CA PHE A 314 0.40 -10.31 6.21
C PHE A 314 -0.24 -11.42 7.05
N PRO A 315 0.43 -12.57 7.20
CA PRO A 315 -0.17 -13.74 7.83
C PRO A 315 -0.21 -13.66 9.36
N ASN A 316 0.57 -12.79 9.99
CA ASN A 316 0.74 -12.76 11.44
C ASN A 316 0.67 -11.34 11.99
N ILE A 317 -0.50 -11.03 12.56
CA ILE A 317 -0.80 -9.75 13.19
C ILE A 317 -1.27 -10.06 14.62
N ASN A 318 -0.64 -9.40 15.59
CA ASN A 318 -1.07 -9.41 16.97
C ASN A 318 -1.57 -8.01 17.34
N GLU A 319 -2.55 -7.93 18.23
CA GLU A 319 -3.03 -6.66 18.78
C GLU A 319 -2.84 -6.67 20.29
N TYR A 320 -2.32 -5.56 20.82
CA TYR A 320 -2.16 -5.35 22.24
C TYR A 320 -2.93 -4.10 22.68
N ALA A 321 -3.44 -4.12 23.91
CA ALA A 321 -4.14 -2.99 24.52
C ALA A 321 -3.22 -2.28 25.52
N TRP A 322 -2.79 -1.06 25.22
CA TRP A 322 -2.20 -0.22 26.25
C TRP A 322 -3.31 0.42 27.08
N VAL A 323 -3.48 -0.05 28.31
CA VAL A 323 -4.49 0.41 29.26
C VAL A 323 -3.88 1.39 30.26
N TYR A 324 -4.65 2.40 30.62
CA TYR A 324 -4.21 3.44 31.56
C TYR A 324 -5.41 4.07 32.27
N ASN A 325 -5.20 4.61 33.46
CA ASN A 325 -6.25 5.32 34.17
C ASN A 325 -6.38 6.77 33.68
N THR A 326 -7.61 7.26 33.54
CA THR A 326 -7.93 8.64 33.14
C THR A 326 -9.10 9.17 33.96
N ASN A 327 -9.01 10.45 34.35
CA ASN A 327 -10.07 11.18 35.05
C ASN A 327 -10.85 12.11 34.09
N VAL A 328 -10.62 12.00 32.78
CA VAL A 328 -11.23 12.82 31.74
C VAL A 328 -11.87 11.94 30.67
N GLY A 329 -12.85 12.49 29.95
CA GLY A 329 -13.57 11.77 28.88
C GLY A 329 -14.76 10.94 29.36
N HIS A 330 -15.25 11.19 30.58
CA HIS A 330 -16.44 10.56 31.13
C HIS A 330 -17.71 11.09 30.43
N THR A 331 -18.66 10.21 30.15
CA THR A 331 -19.95 10.54 29.54
C THR A 331 -21.00 9.53 30.01
N PRO A 332 -22.27 9.93 30.19
CA PRO A 332 -23.33 8.99 30.54
C PRO A 332 -23.70 8.05 29.38
N LYS A 333 -23.28 8.34 28.14
CA LYS A 333 -23.71 7.60 26.94
C LYS A 333 -22.92 6.32 26.67
N ARG A 334 -21.73 6.16 27.26
CA ARG A 334 -20.82 5.03 27.02
C ARG A 334 -19.72 4.98 28.07
N PHE A 335 -19.04 3.84 28.17
CA PHE A 335 -17.84 3.70 29.00
C PHE A 335 -16.70 4.60 28.51
N THR A 336 -15.84 5.00 29.46
CA THR A 336 -14.69 5.85 29.19
C THR A 336 -13.62 5.07 28.42
N THR A 337 -13.18 5.62 27.28
CA THR A 337 -12.12 4.99 26.48
C THR A 337 -10.76 5.23 27.15
N ALA A 338 -10.30 4.23 27.89
CA ALA A 338 -9.09 4.28 28.72
C ALA A 338 -7.96 3.38 28.18
N HIS A 339 -7.87 3.25 26.86
CA HIS A 339 -6.81 2.46 26.21
C HIS A 339 -6.45 2.96 24.81
N ARG A 340 -5.30 2.49 24.33
CA ARG A 340 -4.88 2.53 22.92
C ARG A 340 -4.66 1.11 22.41
N SER A 341 -4.84 0.92 21.12
CA SER A 341 -4.48 -0.31 20.43
C SER A 341 -3.05 -0.20 19.89
N ILE A 342 -2.33 -1.31 19.92
CA ILE A 342 -0.99 -1.47 19.37
C ILE A 342 -1.04 -2.66 18.43
N LEU A 343 -0.93 -2.40 17.12
CA LEU A 343 -0.75 -3.47 16.15
C LEU A 343 0.71 -3.89 16.12
N HIS A 344 0.97 -5.18 16.27
CA HIS A 344 2.27 -5.80 16.04
C HIS A 344 2.18 -6.67 14.80
N VAL A 345 2.81 -6.23 13.71
CA VAL A 345 2.80 -6.91 12.42
C VAL A 345 4.19 -7.47 12.15
N ARG A 346 4.24 -8.75 11.75
CA ARG A 346 5.48 -9.40 11.32
C ARG A 346 5.59 -9.32 9.80
N LYS A 347 6.77 -9.00 9.27
CA LYS A 347 6.98 -9.00 7.82
C LYS A 347 6.82 -10.39 7.20
N SER A 348 7.20 -11.43 7.93
CA SER A 348 7.00 -12.82 7.54
C SER A 348 6.59 -13.66 8.75
N ALA A 349 6.37 -14.97 8.54
CA ALA A 349 6.05 -15.88 9.64
C ALA A 349 7.16 -15.96 10.71
N LYS A 350 8.42 -15.71 10.32
CA LYS A 350 9.57 -15.64 11.23
C LYS A 350 9.84 -14.19 11.62
N ASN A 351 10.14 -13.95 12.88
CA ASN A 351 10.55 -12.64 13.37
C ASN A 351 11.60 -12.72 14.48
N LYS A 352 12.37 -11.65 14.65
CA LYS A 352 13.18 -11.43 15.85
C LYS A 352 12.26 -11.03 17.00
N PHE A 353 12.15 -11.88 18.02
CA PHE A 353 11.37 -11.55 19.22
C PHE A 353 12.03 -12.13 20.49
N PHE A 354 12.48 -11.25 21.38
CA PHE A 354 13.29 -11.56 22.56
C PHE A 354 12.46 -11.42 23.83
N LYS A 355 11.39 -12.22 23.92
CA LYS A 355 10.38 -12.14 24.98
C LYS A 355 10.97 -12.20 26.41
N ASP A 356 12.07 -12.92 26.61
CA ASP A 356 12.70 -13.08 27.92
C ASP A 356 13.31 -11.78 28.45
N THR A 357 13.68 -10.85 27.54
CA THR A 357 14.22 -9.52 27.91
C THR A 357 13.18 -8.58 28.53
N VAL A 358 11.91 -8.96 28.44
CA VAL A 358 10.76 -8.19 28.96
C VAL A 358 9.91 -9.02 29.92
N ALA A 359 10.46 -10.12 30.43
CA ALA A 359 9.79 -10.93 31.42
C ALA A 359 9.46 -10.10 32.67
N LEU A 360 8.30 -10.36 33.24
CA LEU A 360 7.82 -9.78 34.48
C LEU A 360 7.90 -10.82 35.60
N PRO A 361 7.99 -10.39 36.87
CA PRO A 361 7.87 -11.32 37.99
C PRO A 361 6.55 -12.10 37.93
N TYR A 362 6.62 -13.37 38.31
CA TYR A 362 5.42 -14.19 38.52
C TYR A 362 4.57 -13.59 39.65
N LYS A 363 3.24 -13.61 39.49
CA LYS A 363 2.31 -13.08 40.51
C LYS A 363 2.26 -13.97 41.77
N ASN A 364 2.44 -15.28 41.61
CA ASN A 364 2.37 -16.26 42.69
C ASN A 364 3.71 -17.02 42.81
N PRO A 365 4.80 -16.34 43.26
CA PRO A 365 6.14 -16.93 43.27
C PRO A 365 6.28 -18.15 44.20
N THR A 366 5.34 -18.35 45.12
CA THR A 366 5.34 -19.45 46.08
C THR A 366 4.83 -20.78 45.50
N ASP A 367 4.15 -20.75 44.34
CA ASP A 367 3.62 -21.92 43.65
C ASP A 367 4.74 -22.91 43.26
N LYS A 368 4.50 -24.21 43.50
CA LYS A 368 5.51 -25.26 43.27
C LYS A 368 6.02 -25.31 41.83
N ARG A 369 5.13 -25.13 40.84
CA ARG A 369 5.50 -25.13 39.41
C ARG A 369 6.30 -23.88 39.08
N ILE A 370 5.94 -22.72 39.62
CA ILE A 370 6.70 -21.48 39.43
C ILE A 370 8.11 -21.58 40.04
N LYS A 371 8.24 -22.13 41.25
CA LYS A 371 9.55 -22.39 41.86
C LYS A 371 10.42 -23.30 40.98
N SER A 372 9.84 -24.37 40.44
CA SER A 372 10.54 -25.26 39.50
C SER A 372 10.96 -24.53 38.22
N ASN A 373 10.07 -23.73 37.62
CA ASN A 373 10.41 -22.94 36.44
C ASN A 373 11.56 -21.95 36.71
N LEU A 374 11.54 -21.25 37.84
CA LEU A 374 12.59 -20.33 38.25
C LEU A 374 13.92 -21.06 38.48
N ALA A 375 13.90 -22.22 39.15
CA ALA A 375 15.08 -23.06 39.32
C ALA A 375 15.66 -23.55 37.98
N ASN A 376 14.80 -23.76 36.98
CA ASN A 376 15.18 -24.13 35.62
C ASN A 376 15.54 -22.93 34.73
N GLY A 377 15.77 -21.74 35.30
CA GLY A 377 16.25 -20.56 34.57
C GLY A 377 15.16 -19.72 33.89
N SER A 378 13.89 -19.87 34.25
CA SER A 378 12.83 -18.99 33.75
C SER A 378 13.11 -17.53 34.12
N ALA A 379 13.07 -16.64 33.12
CA ALA A 379 13.20 -15.19 33.32
C ALA A 379 11.96 -14.56 33.98
N GLY A 380 10.85 -15.30 34.12
CA GLY A 380 9.59 -14.83 34.69
C GLY A 380 8.39 -15.14 33.79
N ARG A 381 7.28 -14.44 34.02
CA ARG A 381 6.11 -14.50 33.14
C ARG A 381 6.24 -13.50 32.00
N MET A 382 5.67 -13.83 30.84
CA MET A 382 5.60 -12.86 29.75
C MET A 382 4.57 -11.76 30.06
N PRO A 383 4.76 -10.54 29.54
CA PRO A 383 3.70 -9.55 29.47
C PRO A 383 2.46 -10.14 28.78
N TYR A 384 1.27 -9.78 29.28
CA TYR A 384 0.02 -10.15 28.62
C TYR A 384 -0.20 -9.31 27.37
N SER A 385 -1.30 -9.55 26.64
CA SER A 385 -1.71 -8.70 25.53
C SER A 385 -2.33 -7.36 25.96
N TRP A 386 -2.40 -7.09 27.28
CA TRP A 386 -2.69 -5.75 27.80
C TRP A 386 -1.52 -5.24 28.62
N PHE A 387 -1.16 -3.98 28.40
CA PHE A 387 -0.03 -3.31 29.02
C PHE A 387 -0.53 -2.19 29.93
N GLU A 388 -0.11 -2.21 31.18
CA GLU A 388 -0.49 -1.21 32.18
C GLU A 388 0.63 -0.18 32.35
N PHE A 389 0.48 0.97 31.70
CA PHE A 389 1.41 2.11 31.85
C PHE A 389 0.61 3.39 32.03
N ASN A 390 0.90 4.16 33.08
CA ASN A 390 0.23 5.45 33.31
C ASN A 390 0.62 6.49 32.25
N LEU A 391 -0.31 7.37 31.89
CA LEU A 391 -0.04 8.51 31.00
C LEU A 391 1.08 9.41 31.54
N VAL A 392 1.84 10.04 30.64
CA VAL A 392 2.84 11.05 31.00
C VAL A 392 2.12 12.32 31.49
N LYS A 393 2.18 12.57 32.80
CA LYS A 393 1.56 13.74 33.44
C LYS A 393 2.49 14.95 33.37
N ASN A 394 1.94 16.15 33.58
CA ASN A 394 2.74 17.39 33.63
C ASN A 394 3.88 17.36 34.67
N VAL A 395 3.74 16.52 35.70
CA VAL A 395 4.75 16.34 36.76
C VAL A 395 5.81 15.30 36.42
N SER A 396 5.63 14.49 35.37
CA SER A 396 6.54 13.42 34.99
C SER A 396 7.89 13.99 34.55
N ARG A 397 9.00 13.35 34.97
CA ARG A 397 10.37 13.77 34.62
C ARG A 397 10.63 13.80 33.11
N GLU A 398 9.95 12.94 32.36
CA GLU A 398 10.05 12.82 30.91
C GLU A 398 9.14 13.82 30.13
N LYS A 399 8.35 14.65 30.84
CA LYS A 399 7.39 15.57 30.23
C LYS A 399 8.10 16.74 29.53
N THR A 400 7.75 16.96 28.27
CA THR A 400 8.08 18.16 27.48
C THR A 400 6.80 18.96 27.23
N TYR A 401 6.90 20.10 26.53
CA TYR A 401 5.73 20.86 26.08
C TYR A 401 4.90 20.14 25.00
N HIS A 402 5.35 18.98 24.51
CA HIS A 402 4.58 18.14 23.60
C HIS A 402 3.29 17.64 24.26
N ALA A 403 2.16 17.84 23.57
CA ALA A 403 0.82 17.60 24.12
C ALA A 403 0.58 16.11 24.46
N CYS A 404 0.97 15.21 23.56
CA CYS A 404 0.68 13.78 23.65
C CYS A 404 1.97 12.97 23.67
N GLN A 405 2.52 12.67 24.85
CA GLN A 405 3.71 11.82 24.98
C GLN A 405 3.30 10.42 25.47
N ILE A 406 3.86 9.38 24.84
CA ILE A 406 3.76 8.01 25.31
C ILE A 406 4.79 7.77 26.44
N PRO A 407 4.49 6.93 27.44
CA PRO A 407 5.45 6.58 28.48
C PRO A 407 6.68 5.85 27.89
N GLN A 408 7.89 6.33 28.18
CA GLN A 408 9.12 5.73 27.66
C GLN A 408 9.24 4.23 27.98
N LYS A 409 8.74 3.79 29.15
CA LYS A 409 8.79 2.39 29.57
C LYS A 409 7.97 1.45 28.66
N LEU A 410 6.89 1.94 28.06
CA LEU A 410 6.11 1.15 27.09
C LEU A 410 6.94 0.93 25.83
N THR A 411 7.50 1.99 25.26
CA THR A 411 8.36 1.91 24.07
C THR A 411 9.62 1.08 24.35
N GLU A 412 10.24 1.24 25.53
CA GLU A 412 11.40 0.46 25.96
C GLU A 412 11.12 -1.05 25.97
N MET A 413 9.95 -1.45 26.48
CA MET A 413 9.52 -2.85 26.45
C MET A 413 9.38 -3.36 25.01
N LEU A 414 8.70 -2.63 24.13
CA LEU A 414 8.50 -3.04 22.74
C LEU A 414 9.82 -3.13 21.96
N ILE A 415 10.75 -2.20 22.21
CA ILE A 415 12.09 -2.18 21.61
C ILE A 415 12.91 -3.38 22.11
N LYS A 416 12.95 -3.63 23.43
CA LYS A 416 13.66 -4.80 23.99
C LYS A 416 13.10 -6.11 23.44
N ALA A 417 11.78 -6.22 23.34
CA ALA A 417 11.12 -7.42 22.83
C ALA A 417 11.40 -7.69 21.35
N SER A 418 11.76 -6.69 20.55
CA SER A 418 11.89 -6.84 19.08
C SER A 418 13.30 -6.62 18.52
N THR A 419 14.26 -6.17 19.33
CA THR A 419 15.61 -5.78 18.86
C THR A 419 16.72 -6.18 19.83
N LYS A 420 17.95 -6.22 19.33
CA LYS A 420 19.22 -6.32 20.08
C LYS A 420 20.02 -5.01 19.96
N PRO A 421 21.07 -4.80 20.78
CA PRO A 421 22.00 -3.69 20.57
C PRO A 421 22.51 -3.64 19.13
N ARG A 422 22.63 -2.44 18.59
CA ARG A 422 22.98 -2.10 17.19
C ARG A 422 21.95 -2.44 16.12
N ASP A 423 20.84 -3.10 16.43
CA ASP A 423 19.72 -3.20 15.47
C ASP A 423 19.16 -1.79 15.18
N ILE A 424 18.59 -1.63 13.99
CA ILE A 424 18.13 -0.34 13.46
C ILE A 424 16.63 -0.22 13.65
N ILE A 425 16.21 0.87 14.29
CA ILE A 425 14.80 1.20 14.53
C ILE A 425 14.43 2.44 13.73
N PHE A 426 13.33 2.39 12.98
CA PHE A 426 12.72 3.62 12.47
C PHE A 426 11.57 4.04 13.38
N VAL A 427 11.75 5.13 14.12
CA VAL A 427 10.68 5.84 14.83
C VAL A 427 10.02 6.80 13.85
N LEU A 428 8.82 6.47 13.36
CA LEU A 428 8.18 7.18 12.25
C LEU A 428 7.94 8.67 12.54
N PHE A 429 7.57 9.00 13.77
CA PHE A 429 7.25 10.37 14.21
C PHE A 429 8.10 10.71 15.42
N GLY A 430 8.98 11.70 15.27
CA GLY A 430 9.96 12.04 16.30
C GLY A 430 9.33 12.63 17.56
N GLY A 431 8.29 13.45 17.40
CA GLY A 431 7.55 14.11 18.48
C GLY A 431 8.49 14.74 19.51
N SER A 432 8.35 14.34 20.78
CA SER A 432 9.22 14.84 21.86
C SER A 432 10.64 14.23 21.92
N GLY A 433 10.95 13.28 21.03
CA GLY A 433 12.19 12.51 21.03
C GLY A 433 12.31 11.47 22.13
N ALA A 434 11.20 11.12 22.80
CA ALA A 434 11.23 10.20 23.94
C ALA A 434 11.63 8.78 23.52
N GLU A 435 11.11 8.31 22.39
CA GLU A 435 11.36 7.01 21.79
C GLU A 435 12.79 6.92 21.23
N ILE A 436 13.28 8.02 20.66
CA ILE A 436 14.64 8.14 20.12
C ILE A 436 15.66 8.07 21.27
N ASP A 437 15.40 8.75 22.38
CA ASP A 437 16.20 8.69 23.61
C ASP A 437 16.24 7.25 24.18
N VAL A 438 15.11 6.53 24.15
CA VAL A 438 15.08 5.11 24.53
C VAL A 438 15.97 4.26 23.61
N CYS A 439 15.92 4.49 22.29
CA CYS A 439 16.81 3.78 21.35
C CYS A 439 18.29 4.00 21.72
N LYS A 440 18.69 5.24 21.99
CA LYS A 440 20.06 5.60 22.39
C LYS A 440 20.46 4.92 23.70
N LYS A 441 19.63 5.00 24.74
CA LYS A 441 19.88 4.37 26.05
C LYS A 441 20.03 2.86 25.97
N LEU A 442 19.29 2.22 25.06
CA LEU A 442 19.37 0.79 24.80
C LEU A 442 20.48 0.41 23.81
N ASN A 443 21.32 1.35 23.36
CA ASN A 443 22.36 1.11 22.36
C ASN A 443 21.79 0.51 21.04
N ARG A 444 20.63 0.99 20.60
CA ARG A 444 20.06 0.73 19.27
C ARG A 444 20.36 1.90 18.34
N GLN A 445 20.46 1.62 17.05
CA GLN A 445 20.55 2.66 16.04
C GLN A 445 19.13 3.14 15.71
N PHE A 446 18.96 4.42 15.41
CA PHE A 446 17.64 4.98 15.10
C PHE A 446 17.63 5.77 13.79
N ILE A 447 16.47 5.85 13.16
CA ILE A 447 16.14 6.80 12.11
C ILE A 447 14.80 7.41 12.53
N SER A 448 14.63 8.72 12.37
CA SER A 448 13.35 9.36 12.65
C SER A 448 13.09 10.54 11.73
N ALA A 449 11.82 10.90 11.58
CA ALA A 449 11.38 12.09 10.89
C ALA A 449 10.45 12.89 11.81
N GLU A 450 10.55 14.20 11.78
CA GLU A 450 9.66 15.09 12.52
C GLU A 450 9.39 16.33 11.67
N ILE A 451 8.11 16.68 11.50
CA ILE A 451 7.71 17.75 10.58
C ILE A 451 7.82 19.13 11.24
N ASP A 452 7.66 19.21 12.56
CA ASP A 452 7.79 20.46 13.30
C ASP A 452 9.26 20.72 13.66
N GLU A 453 9.80 21.83 13.14
CA GLU A 453 11.17 22.27 13.39
C GLU A 453 11.48 22.42 14.89
N LYS A 454 10.52 22.92 15.69
CA LYS A 454 10.73 23.08 17.13
C LYS A 454 10.89 21.74 17.83
N TYR A 455 10.16 20.72 17.38
CA TYR A 455 10.32 19.36 17.92
C TYR A 455 11.65 18.74 17.48
N CYS A 456 12.10 18.98 16.24
CA CYS A 456 13.44 18.58 15.80
C CYS A 456 14.53 19.16 16.71
N ASP A 457 14.43 20.44 17.07
CA ASP A 457 15.39 21.11 17.96
C ASP A 457 15.43 20.46 19.34
N ILE A 458 14.27 20.12 19.94
CA ILE A 458 14.23 19.38 21.22
C ILE A 458 14.97 18.05 21.08
N ILE A 459 14.67 17.30 20.01
CA ILE A 459 15.24 15.98 19.81
C ILE A 459 16.77 16.09 19.70
N ASN A 460 17.27 17.03 18.90
CA ASN A 460 18.69 17.26 18.71
C ASN A 460 19.38 17.72 20.01
N ALA A 461 18.78 18.65 20.75
CA ALA A 461 19.28 19.10 22.05
C ALA A 461 19.34 17.94 23.06
N ARG A 462 18.31 17.09 23.10
CA ARG A 462 18.25 15.90 23.95
C ARG A 462 19.32 14.88 23.58
N LEU A 463 19.53 14.66 22.28
CA LEU A 463 20.56 13.76 21.76
C LEU A 463 21.97 14.26 22.08
N ALA A 464 22.22 15.57 22.07
CA ALA A 464 23.50 16.17 22.43
C ALA A 464 23.76 16.11 23.94
N ASN A 465 22.79 16.51 24.76
CA ASN A 465 22.99 16.75 26.19
C ASN A 465 22.67 15.53 27.09
N GLY A 466 21.96 14.52 26.57
CA GLY A 466 21.51 13.36 27.36
C GLY A 466 20.37 13.64 28.33
N ASP A 467 19.87 14.87 28.39
CA ASP A 467 18.65 15.27 29.12
C ASP A 467 17.87 16.32 28.29
N ILE A 468 16.60 16.53 28.65
CA ILE A 468 15.79 17.61 28.08
C ILE A 468 16.34 18.95 28.60
N ALA A 469 16.70 19.85 27.70
CA ALA A 469 17.17 21.19 28.05
C ALA A 469 16.09 21.98 28.84
N PRO A 470 16.45 22.79 29.85
CA PRO A 470 15.49 23.48 30.73
C PRO A 470 14.40 24.27 29.99
N GLU A 471 14.75 24.93 28.90
CA GLU A 471 13.88 25.70 28.01
C GLU A 471 12.81 24.87 27.30
N HIS A 472 13.01 23.54 27.20
CA HIS A 472 12.06 22.61 26.60
C HIS A 472 11.26 21.81 27.64
N LYS A 473 11.59 21.94 28.93
CA LYS A 473 10.77 21.39 30.01
C LYS A 473 9.54 22.26 30.20
N LEU A 474 8.40 21.64 30.54
CA LEU A 474 7.20 22.38 30.89
C LEU A 474 7.52 23.21 32.16
N VAL A 475 7.50 24.54 32.05
CA VAL A 475 7.82 25.43 33.18
C VAL A 475 6.85 25.16 34.33
N ARG A 476 7.36 24.65 35.45
CA ARG A 476 6.59 24.48 36.68
C ARG A 476 6.28 25.86 37.24
N GLY A 477 5.03 26.32 37.10
CA GLY A 477 4.51 27.43 37.91
C GLY A 477 4.04 28.69 37.19
N LYS A 478 3.16 28.59 36.18
CA LYS A 478 2.11 29.62 36.03
C LYS A 478 0.78 29.00 36.42
N LYS A 479 0.30 29.33 37.62
CA LYS A 479 -1.14 29.25 37.92
C LYS A 479 -1.82 30.04 36.80
N ARG A 480 -2.67 29.39 36.01
CA ARG A 480 -3.69 30.11 35.26
C ARG A 480 -4.58 30.76 36.32
N THR A 481 -4.41 32.06 36.54
CA THR A 481 -5.39 32.91 37.23
C THR A 481 -6.68 32.91 36.46
#